data_AF-A0A922YWV7-F1
#
_entry.id   AF-A0A922YWV7-F1
#
_cell.length_a   1.000
_cell.length_b   1.000
_cell.length_c   1.000
_cell.angle_alpha   90.00
_cell.angle_beta   90.00
_cell.angle_gamma   90.00
#
_symmetry.space_group_name_H-M   'P 1'
#
loop_
_entity.id
_entity.type
_entity.pdbx_description
1 polymer ?
#
loop_
_entity_poly.entity_id
_entity_poly.type
_entity_poly.pdbx_seq_one_letter_code
_entity_poly.pdbx_strand_id
1 'polypeptide(L)'
;AFGATLWDQQTIRQRISMLDAKVRAARQFMYHCAWSVTQGHDIVQEVSMLKALTGELVNEVVQTCQQFHGGMGFIRETAIERLWRDARVLAIGGGATEVMLEEVAKRY
;
A
#
# COMPACT_ATOMS: atom_id res chain seq x y z
N ALA A 1 1.87 1.87 26.84
CA ALA A 1 1.80 0.53 27.49
C ALA A 1 3.12 0.29 28.21
N PHE A 2 3.13 -0.47 29.32
CA PHE A 2 4.37 -0.80 30.05
C PHE A 2 5.24 0.43 30.43
N GLY A 3 4.60 1.54 30.81
CA GLY A 3 5.29 2.77 31.23
C GLY A 3 5.88 3.63 30.11
N ALA A 4 5.66 3.27 28.83
CA ALA A 4 6.20 3.99 27.68
C ALA A 4 5.16 4.12 26.55
N THR A 5 5.50 4.88 25.51
CA THR A 5 4.67 4.97 24.30
C THR A 5 4.83 3.71 23.45
N LEU A 6 3.92 3.51 22.49
CA LEU A 6 4.06 2.38 21.55
C LEU A 6 5.30 2.54 20.65
N TRP A 7 5.71 3.78 20.36
CA TRP A 7 6.90 4.08 19.58
C TRP A 7 8.19 3.59 20.24
N ASP A 8 8.21 3.47 21.57
CA ASP A 8 9.39 3.00 22.30
C ASP A 8 9.66 1.50 22.10
N GLN A 9 8.69 0.75 21.56
CA GLN A 9 8.84 -0.66 21.22
C GLN A 9 9.61 -0.82 19.90
N GLN A 10 10.71 -1.59 19.94
CA GLN A 10 11.59 -1.78 18.78
C GLN A 10 10.86 -2.35 17.56
N THR A 11 9.98 -3.33 17.77
CA THR A 11 9.22 -4.00 16.70
C THR A 11 8.28 -3.04 15.96
N ILE A 12 7.72 -2.05 16.66
CA ILE A 12 6.86 -1.01 16.08
C ILE A 12 7.69 -0.14 15.13
N ARG A 13 8.86 0.33 15.59
CA ARG A 13 9.75 1.14 14.74
C ARG A 13 10.23 0.36 13.52
N GLN A 14 10.64 -0.89 13.70
CA GLN A 14 11.08 -1.74 12.58
C GLN A 14 9.98 -1.91 11.52
N ARG A 15 8.75 -2.18 11.95
CA ARG A 15 7.62 -2.38 11.06
C ARG A 15 7.27 -1.09 10.29
N ILE A 16 7.21 0.05 10.97
CA ILE A 16 6.94 1.35 10.33
C ILE A 16 8.06 1.71 9.35
N SER A 17 9.32 1.54 9.74
CA SER A 17 10.46 1.84 8.86
C SER A 17 10.45 1.01 7.58
N MET A 18 10.10 -0.28 7.66
CA MET A 18 10.01 -1.12 6.47
C MET A 18 8.84 -0.71 5.56
N LEU A 19 7.68 -0.40 6.14
CA LEU A 19 6.52 0.09 5.37
C LEU A 19 6.81 1.44 4.70
N ASP A 20 7.48 2.36 5.40
CA ASP A 20 7.91 3.64 4.82
C ASP A 20 8.86 3.42 3.64
N ALA A 21 9.82 2.50 3.76
CA ALA A 21 10.71 2.14 2.65
C ALA A 21 9.93 1.62 1.43
N LYS A 22 8.97 0.70 1.64
CA LYS A 22 8.11 0.19 0.55
C LYS A 22 7.29 1.30 -0.10
N VAL A 23 6.69 2.20 0.70
CA VAL A 23 5.90 3.34 0.19
C VAL A 23 6.76 4.30 -0.62
N ARG A 24 7.99 4.59 -0.18
CA ARG A 24 8.92 5.42 -0.93
C ARG A 24 9.33 4.76 -2.25
N ALA A 25 9.60 3.46 -2.25
CA ALA A 25 9.91 2.71 -3.48
C ALA A 25 8.73 2.75 -4.47
N ALA A 26 7.51 2.46 -4.00
CA ALA A 26 6.30 2.53 -4.83
C ALA A 26 6.04 3.96 -5.37
N ARG A 27 6.32 5.00 -4.57
CA ARG A 27 6.22 6.40 -5.00
C ARG A 27 7.20 6.73 -6.11
N GLN A 28 8.45 6.27 -6.01
CA GLN A 28 9.43 6.48 -7.08
C GLN A 28 9.01 5.74 -8.36
N PHE A 29 8.51 4.52 -8.24
CA PHE A 29 7.98 3.78 -9.40
C PHE A 29 6.78 4.48 -10.05
N MET A 30 5.89 5.05 -9.24
CA MET A 30 4.78 5.88 -9.71
C MET A 30 5.25 7.12 -10.47
N TYR A 31 6.24 7.85 -9.95
CA TYR A 31 6.80 9.02 -10.65
C TYR A 31 7.50 8.63 -11.95
N HIS A 32 8.20 7.50 -11.97
CA HIS A 32 8.77 6.96 -13.20
C HIS A 32 7.67 6.65 -14.23
N CYS A 33 6.61 5.93 -13.85
CA CYS A 33 5.48 5.65 -14.73
C CYS A 33 4.85 6.95 -15.25
N ALA A 34 4.57 7.91 -14.35
CA ALA A 34 3.98 9.20 -14.73
C ALA A 34 4.87 9.94 -15.74
N TRP A 35 6.18 9.99 -15.50
CA TRP A 35 7.13 10.57 -16.45
C TRP A 35 7.10 9.83 -17.80
N SER A 36 7.16 8.49 -17.81
CA SER A 36 7.12 7.71 -19.05
C SER A 36 5.85 7.92 -19.86
N VAL A 37 4.69 8.11 -19.22
CA VAL A 37 3.45 8.53 -19.90
C VAL A 37 3.66 9.85 -20.63
N THR A 38 4.29 10.84 -19.99
CA THR A 38 4.54 12.15 -20.63
C THR A 38 5.50 12.07 -21.81
N GLN A 39 6.35 11.05 -21.85
CA GLN A 39 7.24 10.79 -22.98
C GLN A 39 6.57 9.99 -24.11
N GLY A 40 5.32 9.55 -23.93
CA GLY A 40 4.59 8.76 -24.93
C GLY A 40 5.09 7.31 -25.04
N HIS A 41 5.77 6.78 -24.03
CA HIS A 41 6.18 5.39 -24.01
C HIS A 41 4.98 4.46 -23.77
N ASP A 42 4.98 3.29 -24.40
CA ASP A 42 4.07 2.20 -24.02
C ASP A 42 4.56 1.61 -22.69
N ILE A 43 3.77 1.81 -21.65
CA ILE A 43 4.10 1.38 -20.28
C ILE A 43 2.98 0.55 -19.65
N VAL A 44 2.20 -0.17 -20.47
CA VAL A 44 1.10 -0.99 -19.95
C VAL A 44 1.60 -2.00 -18.92
N GLN A 45 2.79 -2.59 -19.14
CA GLN A 45 3.40 -3.53 -18.21
C GLN A 45 3.69 -2.88 -16.86
N GLU A 46 4.40 -1.74 -16.84
CA GLU A 46 4.83 -1.05 -15.64
C GLU A 46 3.66 -0.48 -14.85
N VAL A 47 2.67 0.10 -15.52
CA VAL A 47 1.46 0.63 -14.85
C VAL A 47 0.65 -0.51 -14.23
N SER A 48 0.59 -1.67 -14.88
CA SER A 48 -0.07 -2.86 -14.33
C SER A 48 0.67 -3.39 -13.11
N MET A 49 2.01 -3.46 -13.16
CA MET A 49 2.85 -3.78 -12.00
C MET A 49 2.63 -2.81 -10.84
N LEU A 50 2.63 -1.51 -11.12
CA LEU A 50 2.46 -0.46 -10.13
C LEU A 50 1.09 -0.56 -9.45
N LYS A 51 0.03 -0.77 -10.22
CA LYS A 51 -1.33 -0.93 -9.70
C LYS A 51 -1.41 -2.14 -8.77
N ALA A 52 -0.93 -3.31 -9.20
CA ALA A 52 -0.92 -4.51 -8.37
C ALA A 52 -0.14 -4.28 -7.06
N LEU A 53 1.08 -3.75 -7.18
CA LEU A 53 1.96 -3.49 -6.03
C LEU A 53 1.33 -2.52 -5.02
N THR A 54 0.79 -1.39 -5.49
CA THR A 54 0.24 -0.36 -4.62
C THR A 54 -1.10 -0.76 -4.00
N GLY A 55 -1.91 -1.53 -4.71
CA GLY A 55 -3.15 -2.12 -4.20
C GLY A 55 -2.91 -3.07 -3.02
N GLU A 56 -1.88 -3.92 -3.08
CA GLU A 56 -1.51 -4.78 -1.95
C GLU A 56 -0.80 -3.99 -0.84
N LEU A 57 0.12 -3.09 -1.19
CA LEU A 57 0.89 -2.32 -0.21
C LEU A 57 0.02 -1.44 0.68
N VAL A 58 -1.01 -0.78 0.13
CA VAL A 58 -1.91 0.05 0.95
C VAL A 58 -2.63 -0.80 1.99
N ASN A 59 -3.08 -2.02 1.64
CA ASN A 59 -3.70 -2.95 2.57
C ASN A 59 -2.73 -3.35 3.70
N GLU A 60 -1.46 -3.64 3.39
CA GLU A 60 -0.43 -3.95 4.40
C GLU A 60 -0.21 -2.78 5.36
N VAL A 61 -0.16 -1.55 4.84
CA VAL A 61 0.04 -0.33 5.62
C VAL A 61 -1.14 -0.08 6.57
N VAL A 62 -2.37 -0.02 6.07
CA VAL A 62 -3.54 0.26 6.93
C VAL A 62 -3.80 -0.87 7.92
N GLN A 63 -3.60 -2.14 7.56
CA GLN A 63 -3.74 -3.26 8.49
C GLN A 63 -2.72 -3.17 9.63
N THR A 64 -1.46 -2.82 9.32
CA THR A 64 -0.44 -2.62 10.34
C THR A 64 -0.79 -1.45 11.26
N CYS A 65 -1.24 -0.33 10.70
CA CYS A 65 -1.67 0.83 11.50
C CYS A 65 -2.89 0.48 12.37
N GLN A 66 -3.85 -0.28 11.86
CA GLN A 66 -5.01 -0.74 12.63
C GLN A 66 -4.57 -1.58 13.83
N GLN A 67 -3.66 -2.54 13.61
CA GLN A 67 -3.10 -3.38 14.66
C GLN A 67 -2.46 -2.55 15.78
N PHE A 68 -1.78 -1.45 15.44
CA PHE A 68 -1.14 -0.55 16.41
C PHE A 68 -2.13 0.31 17.21
N HIS A 69 -3.34 0.53 16.68
CA HIS A 69 -4.43 1.15 17.42
C HIS A 69 -5.17 0.14 18.35
N GLY A 70 -4.86 -1.16 18.26
CA GLY A 70 -5.49 -2.19 19.08
C GLY A 70 -7.00 -2.22 18.88
N GLY A 71 -7.76 -2.39 19.98
CA GLY A 71 -9.22 -2.40 19.93
C GLY A 71 -9.83 -1.11 19.37
N MET A 72 -9.17 0.04 19.55
CA MET A 72 -9.61 1.31 18.97
C MET A 72 -9.63 1.28 17.44
N GLY A 73 -8.78 0.45 16.81
CA GLY A 73 -8.76 0.25 15.36
C GLY A 73 -10.02 -0.38 14.76
N PHE A 74 -10.93 -0.90 15.58
CA PHE A 74 -12.24 -1.44 15.18
C PHE A 74 -13.41 -0.52 15.52
N ILE A 75 -13.17 0.55 16.27
CA ILE A 75 -14.22 1.48 16.66
C ILE A 75 -14.57 2.35 15.46
N ARG A 76 -15.83 2.28 15.05
CA ARG A 76 -16.37 3.18 14.01
C ARG A 76 -16.14 4.62 14.42
N GLU A 77 -16.05 5.51 13.43
CA GLU A 77 -15.72 6.94 13.59
C GLU A 77 -14.23 7.24 13.85
N THR A 78 -13.41 6.22 14.13
CA THR A 78 -11.95 6.40 14.06
C THR A 78 -11.48 6.46 12.61
N ALA A 79 -10.48 7.29 12.34
CA ALA A 79 -9.94 7.42 10.99
C ALA A 79 -9.34 6.10 10.48
N ILE A 80 -8.70 5.33 11.37
CA ILE A 80 -8.03 4.09 11.01
C ILE A 80 -9.01 2.97 10.65
N GLU A 81 -10.15 2.85 11.34
CA GLU A 81 -11.20 1.88 10.99
C GLU A 81 -11.73 2.14 9.58
N ARG A 82 -12.04 3.41 9.28
CA ARG A 82 -12.54 3.80 7.96
C ARG A 82 -11.50 3.53 6.88
N LEU A 83 -10.25 3.95 7.09
CA LEU A 83 -9.15 3.73 6.14
C LEU A 83 -8.92 2.24 5.87
N TRP A 84 -9.01 1.39 6.90
CA TRP A 84 -8.85 -0.05 6.74
C TRP A 84 -9.95 -0.65 5.85
N ARG A 85 -11.22 -0.27 6.05
CA ARG A 85 -12.32 -0.70 5.17
C ARG A 85 -12.16 -0.18 3.74
N ASP A 86 -11.84 1.10 3.60
CA ASP A 86 -11.78 1.76 2.28
C ASP A 86 -10.61 1.26 1.43
N ALA A 87 -9.47 0.92 2.06
CA ALA A 87 -8.28 0.46 1.34
C ALA A 87 -8.50 -0.85 0.56
N ARG A 88 -9.41 -1.71 1.01
CA ARG A 88 -9.62 -3.04 0.40
C ARG A 88 -10.04 -2.96 -1.06
N VAL A 89 -10.81 -1.93 -1.43
CA VAL A 89 -11.28 -1.75 -2.80
C VAL A 89 -10.14 -1.44 -3.77
N LEU A 90 -9.00 -0.92 -3.31
CA LEU A 90 -7.88 -0.51 -4.17
C LEU A 90 -7.16 -1.69 -4.83
N ALA A 91 -7.29 -2.90 -4.28
CA ALA A 91 -6.80 -4.15 -4.88
C ALA A 91 -7.85 -4.82 -5.82
N ILE A 92 -9.02 -4.20 -6.00
CA ILE A 92 -10.17 -4.77 -6.76
C ILE A 92 -10.63 -3.81 -7.86
N GLY A 93 -10.88 -2.55 -7.50
CA GLY A 93 -11.36 -1.50 -8.40
C GLY A 93 -10.32 -1.12 -9.44
N GLY A 94 -10.76 -0.80 -10.66
CA GLY A 94 -9.86 -0.53 -11.78
C GLY A 94 -9.08 -1.79 -12.23
N GLY A 95 -9.57 -2.99 -11.88
CA GLY A 95 -9.01 -4.31 -12.16
C GLY A 95 -8.48 -4.99 -10.89
N ALA A 96 -8.74 -6.29 -10.70
CA ALA A 96 -8.20 -6.99 -9.53
C ALA A 96 -6.67 -7.13 -9.62
N THR A 97 -5.98 -7.33 -8.49
CA THR A 97 -4.54 -7.61 -8.44
C THR A 97 -4.16 -8.73 -9.41
N GLU A 98 -4.93 -9.82 -9.44
CA GLU A 98 -4.69 -10.98 -10.32
C GLU A 98 -4.81 -10.61 -11.80
N VAL A 99 -5.76 -9.73 -12.15
CA VAL A 99 -5.93 -9.25 -13.52
C VAL A 99 -4.74 -8.43 -13.98
N MET A 100 -4.20 -7.58 -13.09
CA MET A 100 -3.00 -6.81 -13.40
C MET A 100 -1.78 -7.70 -13.55
N LEU A 101 -1.63 -8.71 -12.67
CA LEU A 101 -0.52 -9.66 -12.75
C LEU A 101 -0.59 -10.51 -14.03
N GLU A 102 -1.78 -10.91 -14.46
CA GLU A 102 -2.00 -11.56 -15.74
C GLU A 102 -1.62 -10.66 -16.92
N GLU A 103 -1.97 -9.36 -16.86
CA GLU A 103 -1.60 -8.39 -17.90
C GLU A 103 -0.08 -8.15 -17.99
N VAL A 104 0.60 -8.18 -16.85
CA VAL A 104 2.06 -8.15 -16.76
C VAL A 104 2.67 -9.42 -17.36
N ALA A 105 2.13 -10.59 -17.02
CA ALA A 105 2.65 -11.88 -17.47
C ALA A 105 2.61 -12.04 -18.99
N LYS A 106 1.59 -11.50 -19.66
CA LYS A 106 1.46 -11.50 -21.13
C LYS A 106 2.54 -10.68 -21.85
N ARG A 107 3.32 -9.87 -21.13
CA ARG A 107 4.31 -8.93 -21.68
C ARG A 107 5.75 -9.29 -21.34
N TYR A 108 5.96 -10.46 -20.73
CA TYR A 108 7.29 -11.05 -20.63
C TYR A 108 7.69 -11.76 -21.93
#